data_AF-A0A095B9S6-F1
#
_entry.id   AF-A0A095B9S6-F1
#
_cell.length_a   1.000
_cell.length_b   1.000
_cell.length_c   1.000
_cell.angle_alpha   90.00
_cell.angle_beta   90.00
_cell.angle_gamma   90.00
#
_symmetry.space_group_name_H-M   'P 1'
#
loop_
_entity.id
_entity.type
_entity.pdbx_description
1 polymer ?
#
loop_
_entity_poly.entity_id
_entity_poly.type
_entity_poly.pdbx_seq_one_letter_code
_entity_poly.pdbx_strand_id
1 'polypeptide(L)'
;MLLRSSPPANMPKMRRSWRAKLVVLGVLAAGYGVFMWHMMHSKPPVIMERVVIPVEVVKNKTGTEQAAPPAPSIPLIQPPHVDIPPPVIRR
;
A
#
# COMPACT_ATOMS: atom_id res chain seq x y z
N MET A 1 -22.35 -36.44 -55.40
CA MET A 1 -20.93 -36.13 -55.71
C MET A 1 -20.31 -35.49 -54.50
N LEU A 2 -19.51 -36.23 -53.73
CA LEU A 2 -18.73 -35.68 -52.63
C LEU A 2 -17.44 -35.12 -53.22
N LEU A 3 -17.25 -33.81 -53.13
CA LEU A 3 -15.99 -33.14 -53.46
C LEU A 3 -14.91 -33.67 -52.50
N ARG A 4 -14.22 -34.74 -52.91
CA ARG A 4 -12.96 -35.17 -52.28
C ARG A 4 -11.86 -34.20 -52.70
N SER A 5 -11.91 -32.95 -52.23
CA SER A 5 -10.75 -32.10 -52.21
C SER A 5 -9.81 -32.63 -51.14
N SER A 6 -8.77 -33.35 -51.57
CA SER A 6 -7.67 -33.76 -50.68
C SER A 6 -7.13 -32.51 -49.97
N PRO A 7 -6.92 -32.54 -48.63
CA PRO A 7 -6.34 -31.40 -47.94
C PRO A 7 -4.97 -31.08 -48.55
N PRO A 8 -4.64 -29.80 -48.80
CA PRO A 8 -3.41 -29.40 -49.48
C PRO A 8 -2.20 -29.97 -48.73
N ALA A 9 -1.24 -30.54 -49.47
CA ALA A 9 -0.04 -31.16 -48.90
C ALA A 9 0.76 -30.19 -48.01
N ASN A 10 0.60 -28.89 -48.24
CA ASN A 10 1.26 -27.81 -47.51
C ASN A 10 0.37 -27.17 -46.43
N MET A 11 -0.63 -27.88 -45.91
CA MET A 11 -1.32 -27.42 -44.71
C MET A 11 -0.34 -27.48 -43.53
N PRO A 12 -0.11 -26.36 -42.80
CA PRO A 12 0.74 -26.38 -41.61
C PRO A 12 0.10 -27.32 -40.59
N LYS A 13 0.62 -28.55 -40.53
CA LYS A 13 0.18 -29.56 -39.57
C LYS A 13 0.42 -28.97 -38.20
N MET A 14 -0.65 -28.87 -37.40
CA MET A 14 -0.61 -28.36 -36.03
C MET A 14 0.19 -29.34 -35.15
N ARG A 15 1.52 -29.35 -35.32
CA ARG A 15 2.45 -30.16 -34.55
C ARG A 15 2.49 -29.55 -33.15
N ARG A 16 1.86 -30.24 -32.19
CA ARG A 16 1.98 -30.13 -30.72
C ARG A 16 2.83 -28.94 -30.24
N SER A 17 2.37 -27.71 -30.52
CA SER A 17 3.07 -26.46 -30.21
C SER A 17 2.84 -26.01 -28.78
N TRP A 18 2.34 -26.93 -27.94
CA TRP A 18 2.11 -26.70 -26.52
C TRP A 18 3.40 -26.22 -25.83
N ARG A 19 4.57 -26.77 -26.17
CA ARG A 19 5.84 -26.29 -25.60
C ARG A 19 6.09 -24.81 -25.89
N ALA A 20 5.85 -24.35 -27.12
CA ALA A 20 5.96 -22.95 -27.47
C ALA A 20 4.95 -22.09 -26.71
N LYS A 21 3.69 -22.56 -26.57
CA LYS A 21 2.69 -21.88 -25.73
C LYS A 21 3.12 -21.76 -24.27
N LEU A 22 3.71 -22.80 -23.68
CA LEU A 22 4.22 -22.75 -22.30
C LEU A 22 5.41 -21.81 -22.16
N VAL A 23 6.32 -21.80 -23.13
CA VAL A 23 7.46 -20.87 -23.12
C VAL A 23 6.97 -19.43 -23.18
N VAL A 24 6.05 -19.13 -24.10
CA VAL A 24 5.45 -17.78 -24.22
C VAL A 24 4.71 -17.40 -22.94
N LEU A 25 3.92 -18.31 -22.37
CA LEU A 25 3.19 -18.08 -21.13
C LEU A 25 4.14 -17.83 -19.94
N GLY A 26 5.22 -18.61 -19.85
CA GLY A 26 6.23 -18.47 -18.81
C GLY A 26 6.98 -17.13 -18.90
N VAL A 27 7.38 -16.74 -20.10
CA VAL A 27 8.02 -15.42 -20.34
C VAL A 27 7.08 -14.29 -19.95
N LEU A 28 5.79 -14.39 -20.31
CA LEU A 28 4.80 -13.36 -20.00
C LEU A 28 4.57 -13.24 -18.49
N ALA A 29 4.41 -14.37 -17.79
CA ALA A 29 4.21 -14.39 -16.34
C ALA A 29 5.43 -13.88 -15.58
N ALA A 30 6.64 -14.32 -15.96
CA ALA A 30 7.88 -13.88 -15.34
C ALA A 30 8.15 -12.39 -15.57
N GLY A 31 7.98 -11.92 -16.81
CA GLY A 31 8.15 -10.50 -17.16
C GLY A 31 7.18 -9.60 -16.39
N TYR A 32 5.90 -10.00 -16.31
CA TYR A 32 4.91 -9.27 -15.52
C TYR A 32 5.22 -9.28 -14.02
N GLY A 33 5.64 -10.42 -13.47
CA GLY A 33 6.00 -10.54 -12.05
C GLY A 33 7.19 -9.66 -11.67
N VAL A 34 8.26 -9.66 -12.47
CA VAL A 34 9.42 -8.79 -12.26
C VAL A 34 9.05 -7.32 -12.38
N PHE A 35 8.21 -6.96 -13.36
CA PHE A 35 7.74 -5.59 -13.53
C PHE A 35 6.90 -5.11 -12.34
N MET A 36 5.95 -5.93 -11.87
CA MET A 36 5.16 -5.64 -10.67
C MET A 36 6.02 -5.53 -9.42
N TRP A 37 6.98 -6.43 -9.26
CA TRP A 37 7.94 -6.36 -8.16
C TRP A 37 8.72 -5.05 -8.17
N HIS A 38 9.22 -4.65 -9.35
CA HIS A 38 9.95 -3.40 -9.52
C HIS A 38 9.06 -2.19 -9.20
N MET A 39 7.81 -2.16 -9.68
CA MET A 39 6.86 -1.07 -9.38
C MET A 39 6.50 -0.99 -7.89
N MET A 40 6.30 -2.13 -7.21
CA MET A 40 5.93 -2.15 -5.78
C MET A 40 7.10 -1.81 -4.85
N HIS A 41 8.33 -2.18 -5.20
CA HIS A 41 9.50 -2.02 -4.33
C HIS A 41 10.37 -0.81 -4.70
N SER A 42 10.15 -0.20 -5.87
CA SER A 42 10.74 1.10 -6.19
C SER A 42 9.97 2.20 -5.46
N LYS A 43 10.25 2.36 -4.17
CA LYS A 43 9.88 3.60 -3.48
C LYS A 43 10.59 4.74 -4.21
N PRO A 44 9.88 5.78 -4.68
CA PRO A 44 10.56 6.96 -5.17
C PRO A 44 11.49 7.44 -4.05
N PRO A 45 12.75 7.79 -4.34
CA PRO A 45 13.61 8.38 -3.33
C PRO A 45 12.85 9.60 -2.82
N VAL A 46 12.38 9.53 -1.57
CA VAL A 46 11.85 10.70 -0.88
C VAL A 46 13.08 11.58 -0.75
N ILE A 47 13.21 12.51 -1.70
CA ILE A 47 14.19 13.59 -1.61
C ILE A 47 13.70 14.37 -0.40
N MET A 48 14.22 14.01 0.77
CA MET A 48 14.12 14.84 1.94
C MET A 48 14.82 16.12 1.55
N GLU A 49 14.02 17.09 1.12
CA GLU A 49 14.44 18.47 0.98
C GLU A 49 14.84 18.89 2.39
N ARG A 50 16.11 18.66 2.72
CA ARG A 50 16.74 19.19 3.92
C ARG A 50 16.77 20.68 3.69
N VAL A 51 15.67 21.34 4.05
CA VAL A 51 15.62 22.77 4.22
C VAL A 51 16.70 23.07 5.26
N VAL A 52 17.85 23.52 4.77
CA VAL A 52 18.92 24.03 5.60
C VAL A 52 18.36 25.31 6.18
N ILE A 53 17.78 25.22 7.38
CA ILE A 53 17.38 26.39 8.14
C ILE A 53 18.68 27.16 8.40
N PRO A 54 18.86 28.37 7.82
CA PRO A 54 20.08 29.13 8.02
C PRO A 54 20.26 29.39 9.52
N VAL A 55 21.34 28.86 10.07
CA VAL A 55 21.67 28.88 11.51
C VAL A 55 22.05 30.28 12.01
N GLU A 56 21.97 31.31 11.17
CA GLU A 56 22.17 32.70 11.59
C GLU A 56 21.03 33.24 12.46
N VAL A 57 19.82 32.65 12.35
CA VAL A 57 18.69 32.99 13.24
C VAL A 57 18.62 32.09 14.49
N VAL A 58 19.45 31.04 14.55
CA VAL A 58 19.42 30.00 15.59
C VAL A 58 20.45 30.24 16.71
N LYS A 59 21.33 31.25 16.58
CA LYS A 59 22.25 31.60 17.67
C LYS A 59 21.57 32.19 18.92
N ASN A 60 20.27 32.50 18.86
CA ASN A 60 19.50 33.03 20.00
C ASN A 60 18.40 32.08 20.53
N LYS A 61 18.44 30.77 20.24
CA LYS A 61 17.44 29.82 20.78
C LYS A 61 18.06 28.49 21.24
N THR A 62 19.10 28.57 22.05
CA THR A 62 19.44 27.48 22.97
C THR A 62 18.70 27.74 24.29
N GLY A 63 17.54 27.09 24.48
CA GLY A 63 16.92 26.97 25.81
C GLY A 63 15.53 27.58 25.99
N THR A 64 14.62 27.41 25.05
CA THR A 64 13.19 27.51 25.40
C THR A 64 12.43 26.48 24.59
N GLU A 65 12.32 25.29 25.20
CA GLU A 65 11.14 24.45 25.07
C GLU A 65 9.93 25.37 24.91
N GLN A 66 9.37 25.39 23.70
CA GLN A 66 8.27 26.27 23.38
C GLN A 66 7.10 25.78 24.22
N ALA A 67 6.95 26.37 25.41
CA ALA A 67 5.88 26.06 26.34
C ALA A 67 4.58 26.09 25.54
N ALA A 68 3.87 24.95 25.52
CA ALA A 68 2.56 24.88 24.92
C ALA A 68 1.73 26.07 25.46
N PRO A 69 0.96 26.77 24.61
CA PRO A 69 0.11 27.86 25.07
C PRO A 69 -0.73 27.35 26.25
N PRO A 70 -0.89 28.14 27.33
CA PRO A 70 -1.63 27.70 28.50
C PRO A 70 -3.03 27.25 28.08
N ALA A 71 -3.34 25.98 28.33
CA ALA A 71 -4.65 25.43 28.03
C ALA A 71 -5.73 26.29 28.72
N PRO A 72 -6.84 26.64 28.03
CA PRO A 72 -7.94 27.32 28.68
C PRO A 72 -8.45 26.44 29.82
N SER A 73 -8.70 27.04 30.98
CA SER A 73 -9.23 26.33 32.15
C SER A 73 -10.60 25.75 31.82
N ILE A 74 -10.64 24.46 31.50
CA ILE A 74 -11.89 23.71 31.30
C ILE A 74 -12.48 23.49 32.70
N PRO A 75 -13.67 24.03 33.01
CA PRO A 75 -14.32 23.73 34.28
C PRO A 75 -14.63 22.25 34.30
N LEU A 76 -14.03 21.53 35.25
CA LEU A 76 -14.31 20.12 35.50
C LEU A 76 -15.73 20.03 36.09
N ILE A 77 -16.74 19.90 35.24
CA ILE A 77 -18.10 19.63 35.68
C ILE A 77 -18.07 18.23 36.29
N GLN A 78 -18.34 18.13 37.59
CA GLN A 78 -18.46 16.83 38.24
C GLN A 78 -19.64 16.08 37.61
N PRO A 79 -19.45 14.81 37.22
CA PRO A 79 -20.55 14.01 36.72
C PRO A 79 -21.63 13.89 37.82
N PRO A 80 -22.92 13.88 37.46
CA PRO A 80 -23.99 13.77 38.44
C PRO A 80 -23.81 12.48 39.26
N HIS A 81 -23.91 12.59 40.57
CA HIS A 81 -23.86 11.44 41.47
C HIS A 81 -25.08 10.56 41.19
N VAL A 82 -24.84 9.33 40.72
CA VAL A 82 -25.89 8.34 40.50
C VAL A 82 -25.80 7.33 41.64
N ASP A 83 -26.72 7.43 42.59
CA ASP A 83 -26.93 6.41 43.63
C ASP A 83 -27.60 5.19 42.98
N ILE A 84 -26.80 4.14 42.76
CA ILE A 84 -27.31 2.86 42.26
C ILE A 84 -27.67 2.01 43.49
N PRO A 85 -28.96 1.65 43.69
CA PRO A 85 -29.34 0.78 44.79
C PRO A 85 -28.74 -0.63 44.59
N PRO A 86 -28.33 -1.31 45.67
CA PRO A 86 -27.75 -2.64 45.57
C PRO A 86 -28.76 -3.63 44.97
N PRO A 87 -28.31 -4.57 44.12
CA PRO A 87 -29.20 -5.53 43.48
C PRO A 87 -29.82 -6.44 44.54
N VAL A 88 -31.16 -6.44 44.61
CA VAL A 88 -31.91 -7.36 45.47
C VAL A 88 -31.94 -8.74 44.81
N ILE A 89 -31.14 -9.66 45.32
CA ILE A 89 -31.23 -11.07 44.95
C ILE A 89 -32.40 -11.67 45.73
N ARG A 90 -33.53 -11.93 45.06
CA ARG A 90 -34.65 -12.70 45.63
C ARG A 90 -34.33 -14.20 45.49
N ARG A 91 -34.31 -14.91 46.61
CA ARG A 91 -34.19 -16.38 46.66
C ARG A 91 -35.56 -17.03 46.55
#